data_AF-A0A3N1U7Y6-F1
#
_entry.id   AF-A0A3N1U7Y6-F1
#
_cell.length_a   1.000
_cell.length_b   1.000
_cell.length_c   1.000
_cell.angle_alpha   90.00
_cell.angle_beta   90.00
_cell.angle_gamma   90.00
#
_symmetry.space_group_name_H-M   'P 1'
#
loop_
_entity.id
_entity.type
_entity.pdbx_description
1 polymer ?
#
loop_
_entity_poly.entity_id
_entity_poly.type
_entity_poly.pdbx_seq_one_letter_code
_entity_poly.pdbx_strand_id
1 'polypeptide(L)'
;MQFTAMSEKFARMNRTKKLSLGMVTAGAAIVAGAVAGAPAATAATPAAPAAPVQASGGNVDAWINQALKVMHEKGIPGTYEGIHRNLMRESGGNPNAINNWDSNAAKGIPSKGLLQVIDPTFNAYHVSGTAHDVYDPVANIAASANYAAQRYGSIDNVNSAY
;
A
#
# COMPACT_ATOMS: atom_id res chain seq x y z
N MET A 1 -34.16 -10.77 43.93
CA MET A 1 -33.17 -9.69 44.12
C MET A 1 -32.66 -9.32 42.74
N GLN A 2 -33.11 -8.18 42.20
CA GLN A 2 -32.65 -7.59 40.94
C GLN A 2 -32.11 -6.19 41.26
N PHE A 3 -30.97 -5.81 40.68
CA PHE A 3 -30.38 -4.46 40.70
C PHE A 3 -29.89 -4.17 39.27
N THR A 4 -30.51 -3.23 38.55
CA THR A 4 -30.11 -1.81 38.37
C THR A 4 -29.26 -1.63 37.09
N ALA A 5 -29.85 -1.14 35.98
CA ALA A 5 -29.80 0.25 35.43
C ALA A 5 -28.37 0.68 35.02
N MET A 6 -28.04 1.40 33.94
CA MET A 6 -28.64 2.42 33.07
C MET A 6 -27.61 2.57 31.90
N SER A 7 -27.84 2.96 30.65
CA SER A 7 -28.34 4.25 30.17
C SER A 7 -28.18 4.29 28.64
N GLU A 8 -29.20 4.83 27.95
CA GLU A 8 -29.22 5.10 26.52
C GLU A 8 -28.41 6.36 26.11
N LYS A 9 -28.02 6.36 24.82
CA LYS A 9 -28.00 7.44 23.82
C LYS A 9 -27.70 8.88 24.29
N PHE A 10 -26.63 9.46 23.74
CA PHE A 10 -26.58 10.89 23.41
C PHE A 10 -25.92 11.14 22.05
N ALA A 11 -26.74 11.55 21.08
CA ALA A 11 -26.32 12.37 19.96
C ALA A 11 -26.26 13.83 20.42
N ARG A 12 -25.18 14.56 20.09
CA ARG A 12 -25.19 16.03 19.95
C ARG A 12 -24.18 16.47 18.90
N MET A 13 -24.66 17.39 18.08
CA MET A 13 -24.14 17.87 16.82
C MET A 13 -23.65 19.32 16.97
N ASN A 14 -22.87 19.79 15.98
CA ASN A 14 -22.53 21.17 15.60
C ASN A 14 -21.25 21.82 16.15
N ARG A 15 -20.30 22.03 15.23
CA ARG A 15 -19.84 23.41 14.95
C ARG A 15 -19.42 23.59 13.48
N THR A 16 -20.30 24.26 12.75
CA THR A 16 -20.13 24.91 11.45
C THR A 16 -19.01 25.96 11.50
N LYS A 17 -18.14 25.98 10.48
CA LYS A 17 -17.57 27.24 9.94
C LYS A 17 -17.59 27.17 8.42
N LYS A 18 -18.53 27.92 7.84
CA LYS A 18 -18.50 28.36 6.44
C LYS A 18 -17.43 29.45 6.33
N LEU A 19 -16.57 29.38 5.33
CA LEU A 19 -15.94 30.56 4.76
C LEU A 19 -15.88 30.37 3.24
N SER A 20 -16.82 31.01 2.56
CA SER A 20 -16.77 31.31 1.13
C SER A 20 -16.48 32.80 1.00
N LEU A 21 -15.55 33.19 0.12
CA LEU A 21 -15.67 34.29 -0.85
C LEU A 21 -14.27 34.72 -1.33
N GLY A 22 -14.08 34.79 -2.65
CA GLY A 22 -12.91 35.46 -3.22
C GLY A 22 -12.57 35.09 -4.67
N MET A 23 -13.53 35.18 -5.60
CA MET A 23 -13.20 35.42 -7.02
C MET A 23 -12.71 36.86 -7.15
N VAL A 24 -11.49 37.07 -7.65
CA VAL A 24 -11.07 38.35 -8.25
C VAL A 24 -10.49 38.02 -9.62
N THR A 25 -11.17 38.50 -10.66
CA THR A 25 -10.70 38.54 -12.05
C THR A 25 -10.01 39.86 -12.35
N ALA A 26 -8.96 39.76 -13.17
CA ALA A 26 -8.42 40.75 -14.13
C ALA A 26 -7.58 41.93 -13.62
N GLY A 27 -6.40 42.09 -14.24
CA GLY A 27 -5.59 43.30 -14.22
C GLY A 27 -4.16 43.08 -14.75
N ALA A 28 -3.96 43.28 -16.04
CA ALA A 28 -2.66 43.23 -16.72
C ALA A 28 -1.85 44.52 -16.49
N ALA A 29 -0.52 44.42 -16.31
CA ALA A 29 0.47 45.39 -16.81
C ALA A 29 1.93 44.88 -16.66
N ILE A 30 2.56 44.76 -17.82
CA ILE A 30 3.99 44.65 -18.15
C ILE A 30 4.93 45.60 -17.39
N VAL A 31 6.04 45.04 -16.87
CA VAL A 31 7.34 45.73 -16.80
C VAL A 31 8.43 44.73 -17.18
N ALA A 32 9.04 44.94 -18.34
CA ALA A 32 10.26 44.27 -18.76
C ALA A 32 11.46 44.90 -18.02
N GLY A 33 12.21 44.07 -17.30
CA GLY A 33 13.46 44.46 -16.64
C GLY A 33 14.41 43.27 -16.65
N ALA A 34 15.44 43.34 -17.49
CA ALA A 34 16.48 42.33 -17.62
C ALA A 34 17.51 42.45 -16.49
N VAL A 35 17.78 41.36 -15.76
CA VAL A 35 19.07 41.11 -15.10
C VAL A 35 19.36 39.60 -15.03
N ALA A 36 20.52 39.24 -15.57
CA ALA A 36 21.44 38.14 -15.26
C ALA A 36 20.90 36.80 -14.71
N GLY A 37 21.17 35.73 -15.46
CA GLY A 37 20.87 34.35 -15.11
C GLY A 37 21.59 33.84 -13.86
N ALA A 38 20.79 33.27 -12.96
CA ALA A 38 21.19 32.26 -11.99
C ALA A 38 20.64 30.90 -12.49
N PRO A 39 21.33 29.77 -12.30
CA PRO A 39 20.80 28.48 -12.72
C PRO A 39 19.57 28.17 -11.87
N ALA A 40 18.40 28.16 -12.51
CA ALA A 40 17.15 27.71 -11.92
C ALA A 40 17.31 26.24 -11.52
N ALA A 41 17.19 25.97 -10.22
CA ALA A 41 16.91 24.63 -9.74
C ALA A 41 15.66 24.13 -10.48
N THR A 42 15.80 23.05 -11.24
CA THR A 42 14.68 22.35 -11.86
C THR A 42 13.69 21.98 -10.75
N ALA A 43 12.60 22.75 -10.68
CA ALA A 43 11.44 22.39 -9.89
C ALA A 43 10.91 21.07 -10.45
N ALA A 44 11.09 20.00 -9.71
CA ALA A 44 10.48 18.72 -10.00
C ALA A 44 8.97 18.93 -10.13
N THR A 45 8.45 18.70 -11.34
CA THR A 45 7.02 18.70 -11.60
C THR A 45 6.37 17.65 -10.70
N PRO A 46 5.29 17.95 -9.96
CA PRO A 46 4.51 16.92 -9.29
C PRO A 46 3.92 16.02 -10.37
N ALA A 47 4.43 14.80 -10.49
CA ALA A 47 3.84 13.80 -11.36
C ALA A 47 2.41 13.52 -10.85
N ALA A 48 1.46 13.55 -11.79
CA ALA A 48 0.05 13.31 -11.53
C ALA A 48 -0.19 11.98 -10.79
N PRO A 49 -1.26 11.85 -9.99
CA PRO A 49 -1.62 10.60 -9.34
C PRO A 49 -1.75 9.51 -10.41
N ALA A 50 -0.99 8.42 -10.23
CA ALA A 50 -1.04 7.27 -11.12
C ALA A 50 -2.48 6.74 -11.19
N ALA A 51 -2.99 6.61 -12.42
CA ALA A 51 -4.29 6.03 -12.69
C ALA A 51 -4.40 4.61 -12.09
N PRO A 52 -5.60 4.14 -11.72
CA PRO A 52 -5.79 2.79 -11.22
C PRO A 52 -5.38 1.82 -12.33
N VAL A 53 -4.23 1.18 -12.14
CA VAL A 53 -3.77 0.09 -12.99
C VAL A 53 -4.72 -1.09 -12.77
N GLN A 54 -5.67 -1.28 -13.70
CA GLN A 54 -6.48 -2.49 -13.70
C GLN A 54 -5.53 -3.68 -13.93
N ALA A 55 -5.42 -4.55 -12.93
CA ALA A 55 -4.66 -5.78 -13.02
C ALA A 55 -5.21 -6.60 -14.19
N SER A 56 -4.42 -6.81 -15.24
CA SER A 56 -4.68 -7.93 -16.14
C SER A 56 -4.61 -9.20 -15.31
N GLY A 57 -5.71 -9.96 -15.30
CA GLY A 57 -5.91 -11.19 -14.53
C GLY A 57 -4.93 -12.30 -14.89
N GLY A 58 -3.69 -12.17 -14.44
CA GLY A 58 -2.89 -13.33 -14.05
C GLY A 58 -3.58 -13.94 -12.83
N ASN A 59 -3.77 -15.25 -12.87
CA ASN A 59 -4.73 -15.98 -12.05
C ASN A 59 -4.34 -15.90 -10.55
N VAL A 60 -4.82 -14.87 -9.84
CA VAL A 60 -4.56 -14.61 -8.41
C VAL A 60 -4.78 -15.88 -7.60
N ASP A 61 -5.88 -16.58 -7.86
CA ASP A 61 -6.23 -17.82 -7.19
C ASP A 61 -5.15 -18.90 -7.41
N ALA A 62 -4.62 -19.03 -8.63
CA ALA A 62 -3.54 -19.97 -8.93
C ALA A 62 -2.25 -19.61 -8.19
N TRP A 63 -1.88 -18.33 -8.11
CA TRP A 63 -0.69 -17.89 -7.38
C TRP A 63 -0.84 -18.12 -5.87
N ILE A 64 -2.01 -17.84 -5.31
CA ILE A 64 -2.30 -18.11 -3.89
C ILE A 64 -2.22 -19.61 -3.62
N ASN A 65 -2.85 -20.45 -4.45
CA ASN A 65 -2.81 -21.90 -4.27
C ASN A 65 -1.39 -22.48 -4.39
N GLN A 66 -0.59 -21.97 -5.33
CA GLN A 66 0.81 -22.39 -5.47
C GLN A 66 1.65 -21.93 -4.27
N ALA A 67 1.43 -20.71 -3.77
CA ALA A 67 2.09 -20.22 -2.58
C ALA A 67 1.69 -21.03 -1.34
N LEU A 68 0.41 -21.38 -1.17
CA LEU A 68 -0.09 -22.23 -0.09
C LEU A 68 0.57 -23.61 -0.10
N LYS A 69 0.81 -24.20 -1.28
CA LYS A 69 1.57 -25.46 -1.40
C LYS A 69 2.98 -25.31 -0.84
N VAL A 70 3.70 -24.25 -1.24
CA VAL A 70 5.05 -23.97 -0.74
C VAL A 70 5.04 -23.68 0.76
N MET A 71 4.09 -22.88 1.22
CA MET A 71 3.92 -22.53 2.64
C MET A 71 3.67 -23.77 3.49
N HIS A 72 2.80 -24.68 3.05
CA HIS A 72 2.52 -25.93 3.76
C HIS A 72 3.77 -26.81 3.86
N GLU A 73 4.53 -26.97 2.76
CA GLU A 73 5.79 -27.73 2.76
C GLU A 73 6.85 -27.16 3.71
N LYS A 74 6.77 -25.85 4.01
CA LYS A 74 7.74 -25.13 4.86
C LYS A 74 7.20 -24.83 6.26
N GLY A 75 5.99 -25.27 6.59
CA GLY A 75 5.36 -25.01 7.89
C GLY A 75 5.00 -23.55 8.13
N ILE A 76 4.77 -22.76 7.07
CA ILE A 76 4.35 -21.36 7.17
C ILE A 76 2.81 -21.32 7.25
N PRO A 77 2.21 -20.84 8.35
CA PRO A 77 0.77 -20.76 8.50
C PRO A 77 0.15 -19.66 7.62
N GLY A 78 -1.05 -19.95 7.11
CA GLY A 78 -1.88 -18.99 6.38
C GLY A 78 -3.01 -19.67 5.62
N THR A 79 -4.07 -18.91 5.34
CA THR A 79 -5.23 -19.37 4.55
C THR A 79 -5.32 -18.64 3.22
N TYR A 80 -6.09 -19.22 2.31
CA TYR A 80 -6.45 -18.58 1.04
C TYR A 80 -7.09 -17.21 1.29
N GLU A 81 -8.07 -17.15 2.19
CA GLU A 81 -8.83 -15.94 2.51
C GLU A 81 -7.95 -14.87 3.16
N GLY A 82 -7.04 -15.27 4.03
CA GLY A 82 -6.05 -14.39 4.63
C GLY A 82 -5.16 -13.75 3.57
N ILE A 83 -4.57 -14.54 2.68
CA ILE A 83 -3.71 -14.04 1.61
C ILE A 83 -4.52 -13.16 0.65
N HIS A 84 -5.64 -13.65 0.15
CA HIS A 84 -6.49 -12.95 -0.82
C HIS A 84 -6.95 -11.59 -0.30
N ARG A 85 -7.43 -11.52 0.96
CA ARG A 85 -7.87 -10.25 1.58
C ARG A 85 -6.76 -9.21 1.62
N ASN A 86 -5.56 -9.62 2.05
CA ASN A 86 -4.42 -8.70 2.15
C ASN A 86 -3.96 -8.27 0.75
N LEU A 87 -3.76 -9.23 -0.16
CA LEU A 87 -3.34 -8.99 -1.55
C LEU A 87 -4.25 -8.02 -2.29
N MET A 88 -5.57 -8.19 -2.16
CA MET A 88 -6.54 -7.32 -2.82
C MET A 88 -6.53 -5.90 -2.25
N ARG A 89 -6.23 -5.73 -0.95
CA ARG A 89 -6.08 -4.40 -0.34
C ARG A 89 -4.77 -3.73 -0.77
N GLU A 90 -3.68 -4.48 -0.84
CA GLU A 90 -2.34 -3.93 -1.12
C GLU A 90 -2.13 -3.55 -2.58
N SER A 91 -2.53 -4.41 -3.52
CA SER A 91 -2.19 -4.24 -4.95
C SER A 91 -3.38 -4.37 -5.89
N GLY A 92 -4.56 -4.75 -5.38
CA GLY A 92 -5.70 -5.10 -6.23
C GLY A 92 -5.43 -6.27 -7.17
N GLY A 93 -4.46 -7.12 -6.85
CA GLY A 93 -4.04 -8.25 -7.69
C GLY A 93 -3.01 -7.91 -8.77
N ASN A 94 -2.42 -6.71 -8.75
CA ASN A 94 -1.36 -6.36 -9.69
C ASN A 94 0.03 -6.84 -9.16
N PRO A 95 0.66 -7.85 -9.79
CA PRO A 95 1.97 -8.33 -9.35
C PRO A 95 3.10 -7.34 -9.61
N ASN A 96 2.88 -6.34 -10.46
CA ASN A 96 3.87 -5.30 -10.77
C ASN A 96 3.61 -3.99 -10.01
N ALA A 97 2.77 -4.02 -8.97
CA ALA A 97 2.49 -2.84 -8.16
C ALA A 97 3.77 -2.33 -7.47
N ILE A 98 3.94 -1.01 -7.43
CA ILE A 98 5.05 -0.33 -6.76
C ILE A 98 4.55 0.95 -6.09
N ASN A 99 4.89 1.14 -4.81
CA ASN A 99 4.62 2.39 -4.10
C ASN A 99 5.84 3.31 -4.15
N ASN A 100 5.68 4.48 -4.78
CA ASN A 100 6.74 5.47 -4.95
C ASN A 100 6.57 6.72 -4.06
N TRP A 101 5.64 6.72 -3.12
CA TRP A 101 5.23 7.94 -2.40
C TRP A 101 5.56 7.94 -0.91
N ASP A 102 5.80 6.77 -0.31
CA ASP A 102 6.00 6.66 1.13
C ASP A 102 7.46 6.91 1.57
N SER A 103 7.69 6.80 2.87
CA SER A 103 9.03 6.99 3.45
C SER A 103 10.05 5.94 3.02
N ASN A 104 9.62 4.76 2.57
CA ASN A 104 10.50 3.71 2.06
C ASN A 104 10.90 4.02 0.62
N ALA A 105 9.97 4.50 -0.20
CA ALA A 105 10.25 5.02 -1.54
C ALA A 105 11.24 6.20 -1.49
N ALA A 106 11.05 7.13 -0.55
CA ALA A 106 11.99 8.23 -0.32
C ALA A 106 13.40 7.76 0.08
N LYS A 107 13.52 6.56 0.68
CA LYS A 107 14.79 5.89 1.03
C LYS A 107 15.33 5.00 -0.11
N GLY A 108 14.66 4.96 -1.26
CA GLY A 108 15.05 4.11 -2.40
C GLY A 108 14.76 2.62 -2.24
N ILE A 109 13.91 2.25 -1.28
CA ILE A 109 13.49 0.87 -1.00
C ILE A 109 11.95 0.74 -1.08
N PRO A 110 11.33 1.08 -2.22
CA PRO A 110 9.87 1.09 -2.34
C PRO A 110 9.24 -0.28 -2.08
N SER A 111 8.01 -0.28 -1.60
CA SER A 111 7.17 -1.48 -1.48
C SER A 111 6.72 -1.98 -2.86
N LYS A 112 6.74 -3.31 -3.06
CA LYS A 112 6.55 -3.93 -4.38
C LYS A 112 5.68 -5.19 -4.34
N GLY A 113 5.08 -5.49 -5.48
CA GLY A 113 4.39 -6.75 -5.73
C GLY A 113 3.02 -6.85 -5.07
N LEU A 114 2.49 -8.07 -5.06
CA LEU A 114 1.11 -8.37 -4.67
C LEU A 114 0.76 -7.95 -3.25
N LEU A 115 1.70 -8.09 -2.32
CA LEU A 115 1.54 -7.75 -0.91
C LEU A 115 2.40 -6.55 -0.47
N GLN A 116 2.90 -5.76 -1.42
CA GLN A 116 3.62 -4.51 -1.17
C GLN A 116 4.77 -4.66 -0.15
N VAL A 117 5.64 -5.65 -0.38
CA VAL A 117 6.82 -5.91 0.46
C VAL A 117 8.05 -5.17 -0.07
N ILE A 118 8.88 -4.65 0.84
CA ILE A 118 10.17 -4.02 0.52
C ILE A 118 11.29 -5.06 0.33
N ASP A 119 12.29 -4.76 -0.50
CA ASP A 119 13.38 -5.70 -0.80
C ASP A 119 14.10 -6.27 0.45
N PRO A 120 14.43 -5.49 1.49
CA PRO A 120 15.09 -6.03 2.68
C PRO A 120 14.25 -7.10 3.40
N THR A 121 12.93 -6.89 3.47
CA THR A 121 12.00 -7.86 4.06
C THR A 121 11.85 -9.07 3.16
N PHE A 122 11.69 -8.89 1.85
CA PHE A 122 11.61 -10.00 0.91
C PHE A 122 12.84 -10.90 1.02
N ASN A 123 14.04 -10.32 1.04
CA ASN A 123 15.29 -11.07 1.13
C ASN A 123 15.43 -11.81 2.47
N ALA A 124 15.07 -11.17 3.59
CA ALA A 124 15.18 -11.77 4.92
C ALA A 124 14.17 -12.91 5.16
N TYR A 125 13.01 -12.86 4.49
CA TYR A 125 11.91 -13.80 4.67
C TYR A 125 11.65 -14.67 3.44
N HIS A 126 12.55 -14.65 2.46
CA HIS A 126 12.46 -15.46 1.24
C HIS A 126 12.28 -16.94 1.59
N VAL A 127 11.43 -17.61 0.83
CA VAL A 127 11.11 -19.03 1.06
C VAL A 127 11.79 -19.87 0.00
N SER A 128 12.76 -20.68 0.43
CA SER A 128 13.47 -21.61 -0.46
C SER A 128 12.51 -22.45 -1.32
N GLY A 129 12.78 -22.51 -2.62
CA GLY A 129 11.92 -23.19 -3.61
C GLY A 129 11.03 -22.25 -4.43
N THR A 130 11.03 -20.94 -4.15
CA THR A 130 10.42 -19.91 -5.02
C THR A 130 11.49 -19.10 -5.75
N ALA A 131 11.07 -18.30 -6.74
CA ALA A 131 11.95 -17.38 -7.44
C ALA A 131 12.53 -16.34 -6.46
N HIS A 132 13.74 -15.85 -6.75
CA HIS A 132 14.36 -14.77 -5.98
C HIS A 132 14.07 -13.41 -6.63
N ASP A 133 12.78 -13.13 -6.82
CA ASP A 133 12.25 -11.90 -7.40
C ASP A 133 11.03 -11.44 -6.59
N VAL A 134 11.05 -10.19 -6.13
CA VAL A 134 9.96 -9.59 -5.34
C VAL A 134 8.68 -9.39 -6.16
N TYR A 135 8.77 -9.35 -7.49
CA TYR A 135 7.61 -9.27 -8.38
C TYR A 135 7.05 -10.64 -8.79
N ASP A 136 7.78 -11.74 -8.50
CA ASP A 136 7.22 -13.08 -8.70
C ASP A 136 6.04 -13.28 -7.75
N PRO A 137 4.83 -13.60 -8.26
CA PRO A 137 3.63 -13.69 -7.45
C PRO A 137 3.74 -14.66 -6.27
N VAL A 138 4.31 -15.83 -6.52
CA VAL A 138 4.39 -16.92 -5.54
C VAL A 138 5.45 -16.61 -4.50
N ALA A 139 6.61 -16.10 -4.91
CA ALA A 139 7.66 -15.67 -4.01
C ALA A 139 7.22 -14.51 -3.12
N ASN A 140 6.55 -13.50 -3.70
CA ASN A 140 6.03 -12.35 -2.96
C ASN A 140 5.02 -12.80 -1.89
N ILE A 141 4.06 -13.66 -2.25
CA ILE A 141 3.08 -14.21 -1.30
C ILE A 141 3.77 -15.01 -0.20
N ALA A 142 4.64 -15.95 -0.55
CA ALA A 142 5.30 -16.83 0.41
C ALA A 142 6.20 -16.05 1.38
N ALA A 143 6.99 -15.09 0.89
CA ALA A 143 7.86 -14.26 1.74
C ALA A 143 7.05 -13.37 2.69
N SER A 144 5.96 -12.76 2.19
CA SER A 144 5.05 -11.95 3.01
C SER A 144 4.38 -12.78 4.11
N ALA A 145 3.91 -13.98 3.78
CA ALA A 145 3.30 -14.88 4.74
C ALA A 145 4.31 -15.37 5.78
N ASN A 146 5.56 -15.64 5.39
CA ASN A 146 6.64 -15.99 6.31
C ASN A 146 6.94 -14.84 7.30
N TYR A 147 7.02 -13.61 6.80
CA TYR A 147 7.14 -12.42 7.65
C TYR A 147 5.96 -12.32 8.64
N ALA A 148 4.73 -12.44 8.14
CA ALA A 148 3.53 -12.36 8.96
C ALA A 148 3.45 -13.48 10.01
N ALA A 149 3.89 -14.70 9.67
CA ALA A 149 3.96 -15.82 10.60
C ALA A 149 4.89 -15.50 11.78
N GLN A 150 6.07 -14.93 11.52
CA GLN A 150 7.02 -14.58 12.58
C GLN A 150 6.58 -13.39 13.43
N ARG A 151 5.85 -12.43 12.86
CA ARG A 151 5.42 -11.21 13.56
C ARG A 151 4.05 -11.32 14.24
N TYR A 152 3.13 -12.04 13.62
CA TYR A 152 1.71 -12.06 13.97
C TYR A 152 1.13 -13.47 14.11
N GLY A 153 1.97 -14.51 13.95
CA GLY A 153 1.56 -15.92 14.02
C GLY A 153 0.95 -16.47 12.73
N SER A 154 0.36 -15.64 11.88
CA SER A 154 -0.14 -16.00 10.54
C SER A 154 -0.45 -14.73 9.74
N ILE A 155 -0.43 -14.83 8.41
CA ILE A 155 -0.96 -13.78 7.52
C ILE A 155 -2.47 -13.55 7.73
N ASP A 156 -3.19 -14.51 8.30
CA ASP A 156 -4.60 -14.38 8.64
C ASP A 156 -4.86 -13.29 9.68
N ASN A 157 -3.87 -13.03 10.53
CA ASN A 157 -3.92 -12.05 11.61
C ASN A 157 -3.53 -10.63 11.16
N VAL A 158 -3.17 -10.45 9.88
CA VAL A 158 -2.85 -9.14 9.30
C VAL A 158 -4.13 -8.44 8.85
N ASN A 159 -4.42 -7.30 9.48
CA ASN A 159 -5.65 -6.54 9.28
C ASN A 159 -5.42 -5.11 8.76
N SER A 160 -4.16 -4.68 8.65
CA SER A 160 -3.76 -3.36 8.14
C SER A 160 -2.86 -3.49 6.92
N ALA A 161 -2.74 -2.41 6.16
CA ALA A 161 -1.71 -2.30 5.12
C ALA A 161 -0.29 -2.44 5.70
N TYR A 162 0.63 -2.94 4.87
CA TYR A 162 2.04 -3.11 5.22
C TYR A 162 2.80 -1.78 5.29
#